data_AF-C0MBX5-F1
#
_entry.id   AF-C0MBX5-F1
#
_cell.length_a   1.000
_cell.length_b   1.000
_cell.length_c   1.000
_cell.angle_alpha   90.00
_cell.angle_beta   90.00
_cell.angle_gamma   90.00
#
_symmetry.space_group_name_H-M   'P 1'
#
loop_
_entity.id
_entity.type
_entity.pdbx_description
1 polymer ?
#
loop_
_entity_poly.entity_id
_entity_poly.type
_entity_poly.pdbx_seq_one_letter_code
_entity_poly.pdbx_strand_id
1 'polypeptide(L)'
;MENVANENVDQETTNLENSQSENKTFTQDDLTRVGTKEHSKGYNKALKELGFDDADSAQEALKAYRDWQESQKSEAEKQAEVLAAKDKELEEALANNKALNAKLAAMSLGVNVDSIDDVIALSERLVTDEISIDDAIKKVLDKYPHFGQVQDKAPKITVTGNPSVATTNSNDAFLKALGLNN
;
A
#
# COMPACT_ATOMS: atom_id res chain seq x y z
N MET A 1 -120.30 -11.34 40.79
CA MET A 1 -120.64 -11.62 39.38
C MET A 1 -119.69 -10.78 38.55
N GLU A 2 -118.83 -11.24 37.66
CA GLU A 2 -118.51 -12.51 37.00
C GLU A 2 -117.41 -12.07 35.99
N ASN A 3 -116.34 -12.76 35.60
CA ASN A 3 -115.56 -13.90 36.05
C ASN A 3 -114.16 -13.65 35.43
N VAL A 4 -113.08 -13.89 36.18
CA VAL A 4 -111.69 -13.74 35.71
C VAL A 4 -111.26 -15.06 35.08
N ALA A 5 -110.49 -14.97 33.99
CA ALA A 5 -109.90 -16.08 33.26
C ALA A 5 -109.15 -17.08 34.17
N ASN A 6 -109.30 -18.36 33.87
CA ASN A 6 -108.48 -19.44 34.41
C ASN A 6 -108.16 -20.49 33.33
N GLU A 7 -107.10 -21.26 33.60
CA GLU A 7 -106.62 -22.49 32.95
C GLU A 7 -105.70 -22.22 31.74
N ASN A 8 -104.37 -22.29 31.82
CA ASN A 8 -103.45 -23.23 32.51
C ASN A 8 -103.73 -24.71 32.21
N VAL A 9 -102.88 -25.27 31.34
CA VAL A 9 -102.74 -26.72 31.11
C VAL A 9 -101.25 -27.00 30.87
N ASP A 10 -100.67 -27.66 31.88
CA ASP A 10 -99.65 -28.73 31.90
C ASP A 10 -98.23 -28.45 31.36
N GLN A 11 -97.16 -28.43 32.16
CA GLN A 11 -96.56 -29.44 33.08
C GLN A 11 -95.91 -30.64 32.37
N GLU A 12 -94.70 -30.96 32.87
CA GLU A 12 -93.84 -32.12 32.60
C GLU A 12 -92.94 -31.99 31.35
N THR A 13 -91.61 -32.16 31.37
CA THR A 13 -90.77 -33.13 32.12
C THR A 13 -89.31 -32.67 32.26
N THR A 14 -88.80 -32.69 33.50
CA THR A 14 -87.52 -33.25 33.98
C THR A 14 -86.21 -33.14 33.16
N ASN A 15 -85.35 -32.20 33.58
CA ASN A 15 -84.03 -32.39 34.25
C ASN A 15 -83.24 -33.72 34.01
N LEU A 16 -82.06 -33.66 33.37
CA LEU A 16 -80.69 -33.92 33.92
C LEU A 16 -79.60 -33.94 32.82
N GLU A 17 -78.39 -33.59 33.23
CA GLU A 17 -77.15 -33.25 32.50
C GLU A 17 -76.58 -34.31 31.55
N ASN A 18 -75.95 -33.88 30.44
CA ASN A 18 -74.58 -34.28 30.09
C ASN A 18 -73.94 -33.33 29.06
N SER A 19 -72.63 -33.12 29.19
CA SER A 19 -71.76 -32.16 28.51
C SER A 19 -71.69 -32.28 26.98
N GLN A 20 -71.52 -31.16 26.25
CA GLN A 20 -70.45 -30.97 25.26
C GLN A 20 -70.45 -29.59 24.55
N SER A 21 -69.24 -29.01 24.50
CA SER A 21 -68.71 -28.03 23.52
C SER A 21 -69.26 -26.60 23.50
N GLU A 22 -68.69 -25.74 24.37
CA GLU A 22 -68.57 -24.31 24.10
C GLU A 22 -67.68 -24.08 22.87
N ASN A 23 -68.26 -23.61 21.77
CA ASN A 23 -67.54 -23.20 20.58
C ASN A 23 -66.89 -21.82 20.86
N LYS A 24 -65.64 -21.81 21.35
CA LYS A 24 -64.89 -20.57 21.60
C LYS A 24 -64.48 -19.94 20.28
N THR A 25 -65.23 -18.95 19.83
CA THR A 25 -64.91 -18.17 18.63
C THR A 25 -63.67 -17.30 18.90
N PHE A 26 -62.57 -17.55 18.19
CA PHE A 26 -61.37 -16.72 18.22
C PHE A 26 -61.69 -15.32 17.67
N THR A 27 -61.45 -14.27 18.45
CA THR A 27 -61.56 -12.88 17.97
C THR A 27 -60.28 -12.47 17.22
N GLN A 28 -60.37 -11.44 16.37
CA GLN A 28 -59.23 -10.89 15.63
C GLN A 28 -58.11 -10.39 16.57
N ASP A 29 -58.48 -9.89 17.76
CA ASP A 29 -57.54 -9.52 18.81
C ASP A 29 -56.80 -10.74 19.40
N ASP A 30 -57.48 -11.89 19.49
CA ASP A 30 -56.86 -13.14 19.94
C ASP A 30 -55.89 -13.68 18.89
N LEU A 31 -56.23 -13.58 17.61
CA LEU A 31 -55.35 -13.93 16.49
C LEU A 31 -54.10 -13.04 16.45
N THR A 32 -54.28 -11.72 16.57
CA THR A 32 -53.15 -10.78 16.61
C THR A 32 -52.26 -11.07 17.80
N ARG A 33 -52.83 -11.31 18.98
CA ARG A 33 -52.07 -11.61 20.20
C ARG A 33 -51.30 -12.94 20.12
N VAL A 34 -51.87 -13.97 19.48
CA VAL A 34 -51.18 -15.25 19.24
C VAL A 34 -50.06 -15.07 18.22
N GLY A 35 -50.32 -14.37 17.11
CA GLY A 35 -49.29 -14.06 16.10
C GLY A 35 -48.12 -13.27 16.68
N THR A 36 -48.37 -12.24 17.50
CA THR A 36 -47.31 -11.48 18.16
C THR A 36 -46.53 -12.32 19.18
N LYS A 37 -47.20 -13.22 19.91
CA LYS A 37 -46.53 -14.15 20.85
C LYS A 37 -45.69 -15.21 20.14
N GLU A 38 -46.14 -15.77 19.02
CA GLU A 38 -45.32 -16.70 18.23
C GLU A 38 -44.16 -15.99 17.55
N HIS A 39 -44.40 -14.82 16.96
CA HIS A 39 -43.35 -14.02 16.31
C HIS A 39 -42.26 -13.62 17.32
N SER A 40 -42.64 -13.08 18.48
CA SER A 40 -41.69 -12.73 19.53
C SER A 40 -40.95 -13.95 20.09
N LYS A 41 -41.61 -15.11 20.25
CA LYS A 41 -40.94 -16.35 20.67
C LYS A 41 -39.96 -16.88 19.62
N GLY A 42 -40.35 -16.89 18.35
CA GLY A 42 -39.50 -17.32 17.25
C GLY A 42 -38.29 -16.40 17.07
N TYR A 43 -38.52 -15.09 17.16
CA TYR A 43 -37.46 -14.08 17.08
C TYR A 43 -36.49 -14.16 18.26
N ASN A 44 -36.98 -14.26 19.50
CA ASN A 44 -36.12 -14.44 20.67
C ASN A 44 -35.36 -15.78 20.65
N LYS A 45 -35.98 -16.85 20.13
CA LYS A 45 -35.32 -18.14 19.98
C LYS A 45 -34.20 -18.07 18.93
N ALA A 46 -34.45 -17.42 17.79
CA ALA A 46 -33.43 -17.21 16.76
C ALA A 46 -32.26 -16.36 17.27
N LEU A 47 -32.53 -15.31 18.04
CA LEU A 47 -31.49 -14.50 18.69
C LEU A 47 -30.65 -15.33 19.66
N LYS A 48 -31.29 -16.14 20.51
CA LYS A 48 -30.58 -17.05 21.43
C LYS A 48 -29.79 -18.15 20.72
N GLU A 49 -30.31 -18.70 19.63
CA GLU A 49 -29.59 -19.68 18.80
C GLU A 49 -28.34 -19.06 18.15
N LEU A 50 -28.39 -17.77 17.81
CA LEU A 50 -27.24 -16.99 17.35
C LEU A 50 -26.28 -16.57 18.49
N GLY A 51 -26.62 -16.87 19.75
CA GLY A 51 -25.81 -16.56 20.92
C GLY A 51 -26.02 -15.15 21.50
N PHE A 52 -27.09 -14.46 21.10
CA PHE A 52 -27.45 -13.14 21.61
C PHE A 52 -28.62 -13.24 22.60
N ASP A 53 -28.54 -12.49 23.70
CA ASP A 53 -29.57 -12.52 24.74
C ASP A 53 -30.84 -11.77 24.32
N ASP A 54 -30.68 -10.70 23.52
CA ASP A 54 -31.76 -9.85 23.00
C ASP A 54 -31.34 -9.12 21.71
N ALA A 55 -32.29 -8.41 21.08
CA ALA A 55 -32.08 -7.70 19.82
C ALA A 55 -31.10 -6.52 19.93
N ASP A 56 -31.07 -5.84 21.08
CA ASP A 56 -30.19 -4.70 21.30
C ASP A 56 -28.73 -5.19 21.41
N SER A 57 -28.51 -6.30 22.13
CA SER A 57 -27.20 -6.97 22.22
C SER A 57 -26.66 -7.41 20.86
N ALA A 58 -27.53 -7.93 19.98
CA ALA A 58 -27.15 -8.32 18.62
C ALA A 58 -26.79 -7.10 17.76
N GLN A 59 -27.53 -6.00 17.91
CA GLN A 59 -27.27 -4.75 17.18
C GLN A 59 -25.95 -4.10 17.64
N GLU A 60 -25.67 -4.08 18.94
CA GLU A 60 -24.41 -3.60 19.49
C GLU A 60 -23.22 -4.45 19.04
N ALA A 61 -23.34 -5.77 19.05
CA ALA A 61 -22.29 -6.66 18.57
C ALA A 61 -22.00 -6.47 17.07
N LEU A 62 -23.05 -6.31 16.25
CA LEU A 62 -22.89 -5.97 14.83
C LEU A 62 -22.21 -4.62 14.62
N LYS A 63 -22.56 -3.62 15.45
CA LYS A 63 -21.92 -2.30 15.41
C LYS A 63 -20.45 -2.39 15.81
N ALA A 64 -20.13 -3.06 16.92
CA ALA A 64 -18.75 -3.26 17.35
C ALA A 64 -17.91 -4.03 16.32
N TYR A 65 -18.51 -5.03 15.65
CA TYR A 65 -17.84 -5.76 14.58
C TYR A 65 -17.63 -4.90 13.33
N ARG A 66 -18.59 -4.05 12.96
CA ARG A 66 -18.45 -3.06 11.88
C ARG A 66 -17.33 -2.07 12.20
N ASP A 67 -17.34 -1.49 13.40
CA ASP A 67 -16.32 -0.54 13.85
C ASP A 67 -14.94 -1.20 13.89
N TRP A 68 -14.84 -2.45 14.33
CA TRP A 68 -13.59 -3.23 14.28
C TRP A 68 -13.15 -3.54 12.85
N GLN A 69 -14.05 -3.95 11.96
CA GLN A 69 -13.72 -4.17 10.54
C GLN A 69 -13.22 -2.89 9.87
N GLU A 70 -13.87 -1.76 10.15
CA GLU A 70 -13.49 -0.45 9.62
C GLU A 70 -12.15 -0.01 10.20
N SER A 71 -11.92 -0.21 11.50
CA SER A 71 -10.64 0.06 12.15
C SER A 71 -9.52 -0.83 11.63
N GLN A 72 -9.76 -2.12 11.41
CA GLN A 72 -8.78 -3.04 10.83
C GLN A 72 -8.49 -2.71 9.37
N LYS A 73 -9.51 -2.37 8.57
CA LYS A 73 -9.30 -1.95 7.18
C LYS A 73 -8.52 -0.64 7.13
N SER A 74 -8.89 0.35 7.93
CA SER A 74 -8.20 1.65 7.97
C SER A 74 -6.75 1.50 8.45
N GLU A 75 -6.51 0.71 9.49
CA GLU A 75 -5.17 0.47 10.01
C GLU A 75 -4.33 -0.39 9.04
N ALA A 76 -4.92 -1.42 8.41
CA ALA A 76 -4.24 -2.24 7.41
C ALA A 76 -3.92 -1.45 6.12
N GLU A 77 -4.82 -0.60 5.65
CA GLU A 77 -4.58 0.29 4.52
C GLU A 77 -3.48 1.30 4.84
N LYS A 78 -3.51 1.88 6.05
CA LYS A 78 -2.47 2.80 6.52
C LYS A 78 -1.12 2.11 6.67
N GLN A 79 -1.08 0.88 7.18
CA GLN A 79 0.13 0.09 7.26
C GLN A 79 0.64 -0.28 5.86
N ALA A 80 -0.25 -0.69 4.94
CA ALA A 80 0.13 -0.98 3.56
C ALA A 80 0.69 0.25 2.83
N GLU A 81 0.10 1.43 3.04
CA GLU A 81 0.59 2.68 2.46
C GLU A 81 1.95 3.08 3.06
N VAL A 82 2.13 2.94 4.37
CA VAL A 82 3.42 3.18 5.03
C VAL A 82 4.47 2.19 4.54
N LEU A 83 4.14 0.91 4.42
CA LEU A 83 5.06 -0.09 3.88
C LEU A 83 5.42 0.21 2.42
N ALA A 84 4.43 0.52 1.57
CA ALA A 84 4.69 0.86 0.17
C ALA A 84 5.54 2.13 0.02
N ALA A 85 5.29 3.15 0.86
CA ALA A 85 6.10 4.35 0.90
C ALA A 85 7.54 4.05 1.37
N LYS A 86 7.70 3.17 2.36
CA LYS A 86 9.00 2.75 2.89
C LYS A 86 9.79 1.89 1.91
N ASP A 87 9.13 0.97 1.22
CA ASP A 87 9.75 0.15 0.18
C ASP A 87 10.21 1.01 -0.99
N LYS A 88 9.39 1.99 -1.41
CA LYS A 88 9.78 2.97 -2.42
C LYS A 88 10.96 3.83 -1.97
N GLU A 89 10.92 4.36 -0.75
CA GLU A 89 12.02 5.14 -0.16
C GLU A 89 13.31 4.31 -0.08
N LEU A 90 13.20 3.03 0.30
CA LEU A 90 14.32 2.09 0.35
C LEU A 90 14.88 1.80 -1.05
N GLU A 91 14.01 1.54 -2.03
CA GLU A 91 14.42 1.29 -3.41
C GLU A 91 15.13 2.50 -4.01
N GLU A 92 14.59 3.70 -3.81
CA GLU A 92 15.22 4.96 -4.22
C GLU A 92 16.56 5.18 -3.50
N ALA A 93 16.63 4.95 -2.19
CA ALA A 93 17.86 5.06 -1.42
C ALA A 93 18.93 4.05 -1.89
N LEU A 94 18.54 2.81 -2.17
CA LEU A 94 19.44 1.77 -2.69
C LEU A 94 19.91 2.09 -4.10
N ALA A 95 19.02 2.56 -4.99
CA ALA A 95 19.38 3.00 -6.33
C ALA A 95 20.38 4.17 -6.27
N ASN A 96 20.11 5.17 -5.43
CA ASN A 96 21.01 6.30 -5.23
C ASN A 96 22.35 5.87 -4.64
N ASN A 97 22.37 4.96 -3.67
CA ASN A 97 23.61 4.47 -3.07
C ASN A 97 24.45 3.68 -4.09
N LYS A 98 23.82 2.83 -4.90
CA LYS A 98 24.48 2.11 -6.00
C LYS A 98 25.06 3.09 -7.02
N ALA A 99 24.29 4.07 -7.46
CA ALA A 99 24.76 5.09 -8.42
C ALA A 99 25.94 5.89 -7.86
N LEU A 100 25.87 6.33 -6.59
CA LEU A 100 26.96 7.04 -5.94
C LEU A 100 28.23 6.19 -5.80
N ASN A 101 28.10 4.94 -5.36
CA ASN A 101 29.23 4.02 -5.27
C ASN A 101 29.85 3.77 -6.65
N ALA A 102 29.05 3.61 -7.70
CA ALA A 102 29.53 3.45 -9.07
C ALA A 102 30.27 4.70 -9.57
N LYS A 103 29.75 5.91 -9.28
CA LYS A 103 30.42 7.18 -9.58
C LYS A 103 31.76 7.31 -8.87
N LEU A 104 31.80 6.95 -7.59
CA LEU A 104 33.04 6.95 -6.81
C LEU A 104 34.06 5.95 -7.37
N ALA A 105 33.63 4.73 -7.69
CA ALA A 105 34.48 3.72 -8.29
C ALA A 105 35.03 4.16 -9.65
N ALA A 106 34.17 4.70 -10.53
CA ALA A 106 34.56 5.19 -11.85
C ALA A 106 35.60 6.32 -11.74
N MET A 107 35.36 7.29 -10.86
CA MET A 107 36.31 8.38 -10.60
C MET A 107 37.63 7.86 -10.03
N SER A 108 37.59 6.89 -9.11
CA SER A 108 38.78 6.28 -8.50
C SER A 108 39.60 5.48 -9.50
N LEU A 109 38.95 4.87 -10.49
CA LEU A 109 39.57 4.11 -11.58
C LEU A 109 40.07 4.99 -12.73
N GLY A 110 39.95 6.32 -12.60
CA GLY A 110 40.48 7.27 -13.56
C GLY A 110 39.63 7.41 -14.82
N VAL A 111 38.32 7.21 -14.72
CA VAL A 111 37.37 7.57 -15.78
C VAL A 111 37.31 9.10 -15.91
N ASN A 112 37.18 9.61 -17.13
CA ASN A 112 36.97 11.03 -17.41
C ASN A 112 35.63 11.49 -16.82
N VAL A 113 35.61 12.62 -16.12
CA VAL A 113 34.42 13.20 -15.47
C VAL A 113 33.26 13.37 -16.45
N ASP A 114 33.53 13.74 -17.71
CA ASP A 114 32.52 13.93 -18.74
C ASP A 114 31.90 12.60 -19.22
N SER A 115 32.53 11.46 -18.92
CA SER A 115 32.11 10.12 -19.35
C SER A 115 31.78 9.18 -18.19
N ILE A 116 31.76 9.67 -16.94
CA ILE A 116 31.48 8.83 -15.76
C ILE A 116 30.11 8.15 -15.90
N ASP A 117 29.07 8.91 -16.24
CA ASP A 117 27.71 8.38 -16.30
C ASP A 117 27.54 7.35 -17.43
N ASP A 118 28.18 7.56 -18.58
CA ASP A 118 28.17 6.61 -19.70
C ASP A 118 28.90 5.30 -19.33
N VAL A 119 30.05 5.40 -18.67
CA VAL A 119 30.81 4.22 -18.23
C VAL A 119 30.04 3.45 -17.17
N ILE A 120 29.36 4.11 -16.25
CA ILE A 120 28.51 3.44 -15.24
C ILE A 120 27.37 2.70 -15.93
N ALA A 121 26.64 3.34 -16.84
CA ALA A 121 25.53 2.71 -17.56
C ALA A 121 25.99 1.47 -18.35
N LEU A 122 27.16 1.53 -18.98
CA LEU A 122 27.76 0.37 -19.64
C LEU A 122 28.16 -0.71 -18.63
N SER A 123 28.80 -0.32 -17.53
CA SER A 123 29.32 -1.23 -16.50
C SER A 123 28.22 -1.96 -15.75
N GLU A 124 27.10 -1.30 -15.44
CA GLU A 124 25.93 -1.90 -14.79
C GLU A 124 25.38 -3.09 -15.58
N ARG A 125 25.49 -3.08 -16.92
CA ARG A 125 25.07 -4.21 -17.75
C ARG A 125 26.05 -5.39 -17.73
N LEU A 126 27.28 -5.15 -17.27
CA LEU A 126 28.31 -6.18 -17.09
C LEU A 126 28.37 -6.69 -15.64
N VAL A 127 27.73 -6.02 -14.68
CA VAL A 127 27.64 -6.47 -13.29
C VAL A 127 26.78 -7.73 -13.24
N THR A 128 27.36 -8.75 -12.62
CA THR A 128 26.72 -10.05 -12.35
C THR A 128 27.13 -10.46 -10.94
N ASP A 129 26.59 -11.55 -10.40
CA ASP A 129 26.95 -12.02 -9.05
C ASP A 129 28.45 -12.31 -8.89
N GLU A 130 29.18 -12.54 -9.99
CA GLU A 130 30.62 -12.79 -10.02
C GLU A 130 31.47 -11.54 -10.36
N ILE A 131 30.87 -10.51 -10.96
CA ILE A 131 31.58 -9.33 -11.48
C ILE A 131 31.11 -8.09 -10.72
N SER A 132 31.99 -7.54 -9.90
CA SER A 132 31.75 -6.28 -9.17
C SER A 132 31.65 -5.08 -10.12
N ILE A 133 31.04 -3.99 -9.65
CA ILE A 133 30.96 -2.74 -10.43
C ILE A 133 32.36 -2.21 -10.80
N ASP A 134 33.34 -2.35 -9.91
CA ASP A 134 34.74 -1.94 -10.15
C ASP A 134 35.36 -2.75 -11.29
N ASP A 135 35.14 -4.06 -11.31
CA ASP A 135 35.69 -4.94 -12.35
C ASP A 135 34.96 -4.77 -13.68
N ALA A 136 33.66 -4.47 -13.64
CA ALA A 136 32.91 -4.07 -14.82
C ALA A 136 33.45 -2.77 -15.42
N ILE A 137 33.73 -1.75 -14.60
CA ILE A 137 34.32 -0.48 -15.03
C ILE A 137 35.70 -0.72 -15.66
N LYS A 138 36.56 -1.55 -15.05
CA LYS A 138 37.86 -1.91 -15.65
C LYS A 138 37.70 -2.56 -17.03
N LYS A 139 36.76 -3.51 -17.18
CA LYS A 139 36.47 -4.13 -18.48
C LYS A 139 35.98 -3.13 -19.53
N VAL A 140 35.21 -2.13 -19.12
CA VAL A 140 34.77 -1.04 -20.02
C VAL A 140 35.97 -0.18 -20.42
N LEU A 141 36.84 0.19 -19.49
CA LEU A 141 38.07 0.95 -19.78
C LEU A 141 39.03 0.18 -20.68
N ASP A 142 39.20 -1.12 -20.49
CA ASP A 142 40.04 -1.97 -21.35
C ASP A 142 39.53 -2.01 -22.79
N LYS A 143 38.20 -2.07 -22.97
CA LYS A 143 37.56 -2.06 -24.30
C LYS A 143 37.51 -0.68 -24.92
N TYR A 144 37.38 0.36 -24.08
CA TYR A 144 37.16 1.74 -24.48
C TYR A 144 38.13 2.67 -23.74
N PRO A 145 39.43 2.68 -24.12
CA PRO A 145 40.45 3.46 -23.41
C PRO A 145 40.21 4.98 -23.42
N HIS A 146 39.42 5.47 -24.38
CA HIS A 146 39.07 6.89 -24.50
C HIS A 146 38.19 7.40 -23.35
N PHE A 147 37.54 6.51 -22.60
CA PHE A 147 36.82 6.88 -21.39
C PHE A 147 37.72 7.12 -20.19
N GLY A 148 38.98 6.69 -20.23
CA GLY A 148 39.96 7.04 -19.20
C GLY A 148 40.34 8.52 -19.27
N GLN A 149 40.96 9.03 -18.21
CA GLN A 149 41.58 10.35 -18.24
C GLN A 149 42.69 10.35 -19.29
N VAL A 150 42.40 10.96 -20.42
CA VAL A 150 43.38 11.27 -21.45
C VAL A 150 44.29 12.32 -20.81
N GLN A 151 45.52 11.94 -20.46
CA GLN A 151 46.56 12.95 -20.28
C GLN A 151 46.55 13.78 -21.55
N ASP A 152 46.26 15.07 -21.43
CA ASP A 152 46.30 16.02 -22.53
C ASP A 152 47.61 15.81 -23.29
N LYS A 153 47.55 15.05 -24.39
CA LYS A 153 48.60 15.08 -25.40
C LYS A 153 48.40 16.43 -26.06
N ALA A 154 48.95 17.46 -25.42
CA ALA A 154 49.13 18.76 -26.01
C ALA A 154 49.62 18.53 -27.45
N PRO A 155 49.01 19.16 -28.46
CA PRO A 155 49.35 18.90 -29.85
C PRO A 155 50.84 19.21 -30.03
N LYS A 156 51.64 18.16 -30.27
CA LYS A 156 53.05 18.30 -30.60
C LYS A 156 53.10 18.85 -32.02
N ILE A 157 53.18 20.17 -32.15
CA ILE A 157 53.45 20.83 -33.42
C ILE A 157 54.83 20.34 -33.90
N THR A 158 54.85 19.36 -34.79
CA THR A 158 56.07 18.99 -35.51
C THR A 158 56.19 19.95 -36.69
N VAL A 159 56.93 21.05 -36.47
CA VAL A 159 57.34 21.95 -37.55
C VAL A 159 58.30 21.17 -38.46
N THR A 160 57.80 20.68 -39.59
CA THR A 160 58.65 20.26 -40.72
C THR A 160 59.15 21.53 -41.41
N GLY A 161 60.27 22.04 -40.93
CA GLY A 161 60.93 23.25 -41.41
C GLY A 161 62.02 23.68 -40.43
N ASN A 162 63.26 23.73 -40.91
CA ASN A 162 64.51 24.02 -40.20
C ASN A 162 64.38 24.75 -38.83
N PRO A 163 64.77 24.13 -37.71
CA PRO A 163 64.68 24.76 -36.40
C PRO A 163 65.91 25.63 -36.17
N SER A 164 65.72 26.94 -35.97
CA SER A 164 66.71 27.74 -35.29
C SER A 164 66.04 28.83 -34.48
N VAL A 165 65.52 28.47 -33.31
CA VAL A 165 65.74 29.27 -32.10
C VAL A 165 65.86 28.27 -30.95
N ALA A 166 67.02 28.29 -30.31
CA ALA A 166 67.28 27.54 -29.09
C ALA A 166 66.19 27.84 -28.04
N THR A 167 65.82 26.83 -27.28
CA THR A 167 65.01 26.95 -26.07
C THR A 167 65.65 27.98 -25.13
N THR A 168 65.15 29.21 -25.18
CA THR A 168 65.39 30.20 -24.15
C THR A 168 64.02 30.56 -23.62
N ASN A 169 63.81 30.25 -22.35
CA ASN A 169 62.59 30.49 -21.59
C ASN A 169 62.00 31.85 -22.00
N SER A 170 60.71 31.90 -22.33
CA SER A 170 60.04 33.12 -22.80
C SER A 170 60.18 34.32 -21.85
N ASN A 171 60.56 34.06 -20.60
CA ASN A 171 60.85 35.07 -19.58
C ASN A 171 62.17 35.84 -19.84
N ASP A 172 63.18 35.22 -20.44
CA ASP A 172 64.47 35.89 -20.74
C ASP A 172 64.35 36.87 -21.91
N ALA A 173 63.52 36.54 -22.91
CA ALA A 173 63.30 37.43 -24.05
C ALA A 173 62.59 38.72 -23.63
N PHE A 174 61.64 38.62 -22.68
CA PHE A 174 60.90 39.75 -22.14
C PHE A 174 61.79 40.65 -21.26
N LEU A 175 62.60 40.05 -20.37
CA LEU A 175 63.54 40.80 -19.52
C LEU A 175 64.61 41.53 -20.34
N LYS A 176 65.12 40.88 -21.40
CA LYS A 176 66.09 41.47 -22.34
C LYS A 176 65.50 42.62 -23.16
N ALA A 177 64.23 42.52 -23.54
CA ALA A 177 63.52 43.60 -24.24
C ALA A 177 63.27 44.82 -23.35
N LEU A 178 63.14 44.61 -22.03
CA LEU A 178 62.98 45.67 -21.03
C LEU A 178 64.30 46.21 -20.49
N GLY A 179 65.45 45.73 -20.99
CA GLY A 179 66.78 46.19 -20.54
C GLY A 179 67.12 45.86 -19.10
N LEU A 180 66.38 44.94 -18.47
CA LEU A 180 66.57 44.50 -17.09
C LEU A 180 67.33 43.17 -17.14
N ASN A 181 68.65 43.24 -17.30
CA ASN A 181 69.53 42.09 -17.08
C ASN A 181 70.05 42.15 -15.64
N ASN A 182 70.04 41.02 -14.94
CA ASN A 182 70.73 40.84 -13.66
C ASN A 182 72.19 40.45 -13.87
#